data_AF-A0A8C5IDX9-F1
#
_entry.id   AF-A0A8C5IDX9-F1
#
_cell.length_a   1.000
_cell.length_b   1.000
_cell.length_c   1.000
_cell.angle_alpha   90.00
_cell.angle_beta   90.00
_cell.angle_gamma   90.00
#
_symmetry.space_group_name_H-M   'P 1'
#
loop_
_entity.id
_entity.type
_entity.pdbx_description
1 polymer ?
#
loop_
_entity_poly.entity_id
_entity_poly.type
_entity_poly.pdbx_seq_one_letter_code
_entity_poly.pdbx_strand_id
1 'polypeptide(L)'
;MEIERIRFVLSSYLRCRLVKIEKFFPHILEKEKSRAEGEPSILSPEEFAFATEYMANTEAYLKNVALKHMPPNLQKVSLLKSVPKPNLDSFVFLRVLERQENILVEPETDEQREYAIDLEEGSQHLIRYRTVAPLVASGAVQLI
;
A
#
# COMPACT_ATOMS: atom_id res chain seq x y z
N MET A 1 28.93 9.75 -12.73
CA MET A 1 28.63 9.93 -11.29
C MET A 1 27.21 10.40 -11.01
N GLU A 2 26.75 11.59 -11.44
CA GLU A 2 25.39 12.07 -11.07
C GLU A 2 24.25 11.26 -11.73
N ILE A 3 24.37 10.96 -13.03
CA ILE A 3 23.41 10.11 -13.77
C ILE A 3 23.25 8.73 -13.11
N GLU A 4 24.34 8.17 -12.57
CA GLU A 4 24.31 6.86 -11.91
C GLU A 4 23.55 6.92 -10.59
N ARG A 5 23.69 8.02 -9.83
CA ARG A 5 22.92 8.23 -8.60
C ARG A 5 21.43 8.35 -8.89
N ILE A 6 21.05 9.13 -9.91
CA ILE A 6 19.65 9.28 -10.33
C ILE A 6 19.09 7.93 -10.80
N ARG A 7 19.83 7.21 -11.63
CA ARG A 7 19.44 5.87 -12.11
C ARG A 7 19.24 4.91 -10.95
N PHE A 8 20.14 4.90 -9.97
CA PHE A 8 20.02 4.05 -8.79
C PHE A 8 18.75 4.34 -8.00
N VAL A 9 18.47 5.62 -7.71
CA VAL A 9 17.27 6.03 -6.97
C VAL A 9 16.00 5.61 -7.73
N LEU A 10 15.95 5.87 -9.04
CA LEU A 10 14.79 5.50 -9.87
C LEU A 10 14.60 3.98 -9.91
N SER A 11 15.65 3.20 -10.16
CA SER A 11 15.57 1.74 -10.18
C SER A 11 15.23 1.16 -8.81
N SER A 12 15.67 1.78 -7.71
CA SER A 12 15.28 1.37 -6.36
C SER A 12 13.80 1.65 -6.08
N TYR A 13 13.32 2.84 -6.48
CA TYR A 13 11.93 3.23 -6.35
C TYR A 13 10.99 2.29 -7.12
N LEU A 14 11.29 2.04 -8.40
CA LEU A 14 10.48 1.16 -9.25
C LEU A 14 10.47 -0.28 -8.73
N ARG A 15 11.61 -0.83 -8.30
CA ARG A 15 11.67 -2.17 -7.69
C ARG A 15 10.84 -2.25 -6.41
N CYS A 16 10.91 -1.24 -5.55
CA CYS A 16 10.11 -1.18 -4.32
C CYS A 16 8.60 -1.22 -4.63
N ARG A 17 8.16 -0.49 -5.66
CA ARG A 17 6.76 -0.51 -6.11
C ARG A 17 6.35 -1.87 -6.65
N LEU A 18 7.16 -2.49 -7.51
CA LEU A 18 6.88 -3.84 -8.02
C LEU A 18 6.77 -4.88 -6.92
N VAL A 19 7.63 -4.84 -5.89
CA VAL A 19 7.54 -5.76 -4.74
C VAL A 19 6.21 -5.58 -3.99
N LYS A 20 5.71 -4.34 -3.84
CA LYS A 20 4.40 -4.09 -3.23
C LYS A 20 3.27 -4.60 -4.12
N ILE A 21 3.39 -4.42 -5.44
CA ILE A 21 2.41 -4.91 -6.41
C ILE A 21 2.33 -6.44 -6.34
N GLU A 22 3.45 -7.15 -6.41
CA GLU A 22 3.50 -8.62 -6.32
C GLU A 22 2.97 -9.14 -4.97
N LYS A 23 3.18 -8.40 -3.87
CA LYS A 23 2.71 -8.82 -2.55
C LYS A 23 1.20 -8.64 -2.37
N PHE A 24 0.62 -7.60 -2.98
CA PHE A 24 -0.76 -7.16 -2.71
C PHE A 24 -1.63 -7.06 -3.98
N PHE A 25 -1.25 -7.76 -5.06
CA PHE A 25 -1.84 -7.62 -6.39
C PHE A 25 -3.38 -7.69 -6.43
N PRO A 26 -4.11 -8.58 -5.72
CA PRO A 26 -5.56 -8.61 -5.82
C PRO A 26 -6.20 -7.37 -5.20
N HIS A 27 -5.63 -6.88 -4.09
CA HIS A 27 -6.14 -5.71 -3.36
C HIS A 27 -5.87 -4.42 -4.12
N ILE A 28 -4.73 -4.34 -4.79
CA ILE A 28 -4.37 -3.17 -5.61
C ILE A 28 -5.28 -3.10 -6.84
N LEU A 29 -5.48 -4.22 -7.55
CA LEU A 29 -6.38 -4.26 -8.71
C LEU A 29 -7.83 -3.96 -8.33
N GLU A 30 -8.30 -4.49 -7.20
CA GLU A 30 -9.66 -4.19 -6.71
C GLU A 30 -9.81 -2.70 -6.36
N LYS A 31 -8.81 -2.11 -5.69
CA LYS A 31 -8.80 -0.68 -5.35
C LYS A 31 -8.81 0.20 -6.61
N GLU A 32 -8.03 -0.17 -7.62
CA GLU A 32 -7.97 0.54 -8.90
C GLU A 32 -9.31 0.45 -9.65
N LYS A 33 -9.99 -0.71 -9.57
CA LYS A 33 -11.31 -0.93 -10.16
C LYS A 33 -12.44 -0.18 -9.44
N SER A 34 -12.36 -0.07 -8.11
CA SER A 34 -13.34 0.65 -7.29
C SER A 34 -13.11 2.16 -7.20
N ARG A 35 -12.12 2.68 -7.94
CA ARG A 35 -11.73 4.10 -7.92
C ARG A 35 -12.87 4.98 -8.43
N ALA A 36 -13.12 6.09 -7.73
CA ALA A 36 -14.09 7.08 -8.18
C ALA A 36 -13.57 7.86 -9.40
N GLU A 37 -14.47 8.30 -10.27
CA GLU A 37 -14.12 9.07 -11.46
C GLU A 37 -13.54 10.44 -11.04
N GLY A 38 -12.25 10.65 -11.29
CA GLY A 38 -11.51 11.86 -10.90
C GLY A 38 -10.46 11.68 -9.80
N GLU A 39 -10.41 10.52 -9.12
CA GLU A 39 -9.31 10.22 -8.20
C GLU A 39 -8.01 9.87 -8.96
N PRO A 40 -6.84 10.29 -8.45
CA PRO A 40 -5.57 9.98 -9.09
C PRO A 40 -5.31 8.46 -9.06
N SER A 41 -4.87 7.92 -10.19
CA SER A 41 -4.42 6.52 -10.30
C SER A 41 -3.24 6.26 -9.37
N ILE A 42 -3.26 5.14 -8.66
CA ILE A 42 -2.12 4.72 -7.82
C ILE A 42 -1.07 3.91 -8.59
N LEU A 43 -1.44 3.46 -9.80
CA LEU A 43 -0.60 2.67 -10.71
C LEU A 43 -0.32 3.43 -12.00
N SER A 44 0.89 3.25 -12.55
CA SER A 44 1.13 3.57 -13.95
C SER A 44 0.43 2.58 -14.88
N PRO A 45 0.22 2.90 -16.17
CA PRO A 45 -0.37 1.97 -17.14
C PRO A 45 0.39 0.65 -17.25
N GLU A 46 1.72 0.71 -17.18
CA GLU A 46 2.60 -0.47 -17.26
C GLU A 46 2.50 -1.32 -15.99
N GLU A 47 2.43 -0.68 -14.82
CA GLU A 47 2.25 -1.38 -13.55
C GLU A 47 0.87 -2.05 -13.45
N PHE A 48 -0.17 -1.41 -14.01
CA PHE A 48 -1.50 -2.00 -14.10
C PHE A 48 -1.53 -3.22 -15.02
N ALA A 49 -0.88 -3.13 -16.19
CA ALA A 49 -0.73 -4.26 -17.09
C ALA A 49 0.03 -5.42 -16.41
N PHE A 50 1.15 -5.12 -15.75
CA PHE A 50 1.94 -6.09 -14.99
C PHE A 50 1.13 -6.77 -13.89
N ALA A 51 0.39 -6.01 -13.07
CA ALA A 51 -0.43 -6.56 -12.00
C ALA A 51 -1.53 -7.50 -12.54
N THR A 52 -2.16 -7.12 -13.65
CA THR A 52 -3.20 -7.92 -14.31
C THR A 52 -2.64 -9.24 -14.86
N GLU A 53 -1.49 -9.18 -15.54
CA GLU A 53 -0.79 -10.36 -16.04
C GLU A 53 -0.35 -11.27 -14.90
N TYR A 54 0.20 -10.71 -13.82
CA TYR A 54 0.62 -11.46 -12.65
C TYR A 54 -0.53 -12.21 -11.97
N MET A 55 -1.70 -11.55 -11.86
CA MET A 55 -2.91 -12.18 -11.33
C MET A 55 -3.35 -13.36 -12.21
N ALA A 56 -3.44 -13.16 -13.52
CA ALA A 56 -3.86 -14.20 -14.47
C ALA A 56 -2.89 -15.39 -14.49
N ASN A 57 -1.58 -15.12 -14.43
CA ASN A 57 -0.56 -16.16 -14.38
C ASN A 57 -0.65 -16.99 -13.09
N THR A 58 -0.84 -16.32 -11.94
CA THR A 58 -0.98 -16.99 -10.64
C THR A 58 -2.23 -17.88 -10.60
N GLU A 59 -3.37 -17.39 -11.09
CA GLU A 59 -4.60 -18.17 -11.19
C GLU A 59 -4.45 -19.38 -12.11
N ALA A 60 -3.86 -19.19 -13.29
CA ALA A 60 -3.62 -20.26 -14.25
C ALA A 60 -2.69 -21.34 -13.66
N TYR A 61 -1.60 -20.93 -13.00
CA TYR A 61 -0.66 -21.84 -12.35
C TYR A 61 -1.35 -22.67 -11.26
N LEU A 62 -2.03 -22.02 -10.31
CA LEU A 62 -2.72 -22.71 -9.21
C LEU A 62 -3.80 -23.68 -9.75
N LYS A 63 -4.55 -23.25 -10.76
CA LYS A 63 -5.56 -24.08 -11.42
C LYS A 63 -4.94 -25.32 -12.05
N ASN A 64 -3.83 -25.14 -12.77
CA ASN A 64 -3.18 -26.22 -13.51
C ASN A 64 -2.44 -27.22 -12.63
N VAL A 65 -1.85 -26.77 -11.52
CA VAL A 65 -1.04 -27.62 -10.65
C VAL A 65 -1.88 -28.37 -9.62
N ALA A 66 -2.90 -27.73 -9.04
CA ALA A 66 -3.61 -28.27 -7.90
C ALA A 66 -5.14 -28.16 -8.01
N LEU A 67 -5.69 -26.99 -8.31
CA LEU A 67 -7.15 -26.77 -8.10
C LEU A 67 -8.01 -27.64 -9.02
N LYS A 68 -7.55 -27.96 -10.24
CA LYS A 68 -8.27 -28.87 -11.14
C LYS A 68 -8.38 -30.32 -10.62
N HIS A 69 -7.50 -30.69 -9.68
CA HIS A 69 -7.46 -32.03 -9.07
C HIS A 69 -8.24 -32.09 -7.75
N MET A 70 -8.73 -30.97 -7.25
CA MET A 70 -9.54 -30.92 -6.04
C MET A 70 -11.00 -31.32 -6.31
N PRO A 71 -11.77 -31.71 -5.27
CA PRO A 71 -13.19 -31.95 -5.38
C PRO A 71 -13.94 -30.74 -5.98
N PRO A 72 -15.06 -30.92 -6.71
CA PRO A 72 -15.74 -29.87 -7.47
C PRO A 72 -16.04 -28.58 -6.69
N ASN A 73 -16.33 -28.71 -5.39
CA ASN A 73 -16.69 -27.59 -4.52
C ASN A 73 -15.48 -26.78 -4.03
N LEU A 74 -14.25 -27.27 -4.21
CA LEU A 74 -13.01 -26.67 -3.70
C LEU A 74 -12.07 -26.19 -4.80
N GLN A 75 -12.46 -26.28 -6.08
CA GLN A 75 -11.60 -25.89 -7.21
C GLN A 75 -11.48 -24.37 -7.40
N LYS A 76 -12.29 -23.57 -6.68
CA LYS A 76 -12.28 -22.11 -6.77
C LYS A 76 -11.65 -21.52 -5.51
N VAL A 77 -10.56 -20.77 -5.69
CA VAL A 77 -9.89 -20.02 -4.61
C VAL A 77 -10.03 -18.54 -4.91
N SER A 78 -10.50 -17.78 -3.91
CA SER A 78 -10.52 -16.32 -4.00
C SER A 78 -9.17 -15.77 -3.56
N LEU A 79 -8.37 -15.30 -4.52
CA LEU A 79 -7.06 -14.69 -4.22
C LEU A 79 -7.21 -13.43 -3.35
N LEU A 80 -8.29 -12.68 -3.50
CA LEU A 80 -8.59 -11.51 -2.67
C LEU A 80 -8.77 -11.84 -1.18
N LYS A 81 -9.23 -13.06 -0.86
CA LYS A 81 -9.31 -13.53 0.54
C LYS A 81 -8.04 -14.23 1.01
N SER A 82 -7.27 -14.79 0.08
CA SER A 82 -6.09 -15.62 0.39
C SER A 82 -4.82 -14.78 0.53
N VAL A 83 -4.71 -13.68 -0.23
CA VAL A 83 -3.58 -12.76 -0.14
C VAL A 83 -3.80 -11.80 1.02
N PRO A 84 -2.83 -11.61 1.93
CA PRO A 84 -2.95 -10.64 3.03
C PRO A 84 -3.14 -9.21 2.52
N LYS A 85 -3.91 -8.40 3.26
CA LYS A 85 -4.05 -6.96 2.98
C LYS A 85 -2.83 -6.17 3.48
N PRO A 86 -2.54 -5.00 2.89
CA PRO A 86 -1.58 -4.06 3.49
C PRO A 86 -2.01 -3.67 4.91
N ASN A 87 -1.09 -3.79 5.88
CA ASN A 87 -1.36 -3.39 7.26
C ASN A 87 -1.21 -1.87 7.42
N LEU A 88 -2.33 -1.17 7.49
CA LEU A 88 -2.37 0.29 7.67
C LEU A 88 -2.03 0.72 9.11
N ASP A 89 -2.13 -0.18 10.09
CA ASP A 89 -1.84 0.10 11.49
C ASP A 89 -0.36 -0.09 11.83
N SER A 90 0.49 -0.28 10.82
CA SER A 90 1.94 -0.34 10.99
C SER A 90 2.47 1.02 11.48
N PHE A 91 3.32 0.99 12.49
CA PHE A 91 4.01 2.18 12.99
C PHE A 91 5.10 2.64 12.02
N VAL A 92 5.17 3.95 11.80
CA VAL A 92 6.15 4.59 10.91
C VAL A 92 6.76 5.80 11.61
N PHE A 93 8.04 6.04 11.32
CA PHE A 93 8.69 7.30 11.66
C PHE A 93 8.40 8.31 10.55
N LEU A 94 8.09 9.53 10.95
CA LEU A 94 7.88 10.63 10.03
C LEU A 94 8.56 11.90 10.51
N ARG A 95 8.87 12.76 9.54
CA ARG A 95 9.26 14.15 9.73
C ARG A 95 8.19 15.06 9.14
N VAL A 96 7.78 16.05 9.90
CA VAL A 96 6.77 17.03 9.49
C VAL A 96 7.43 18.09 8.61
N LEU A 97 6.87 18.34 7.43
CA LEU A 97 7.34 19.37 6.50
C LEU A 97 6.42 20.60 6.50
N GLU A 98 5.14 20.41 6.80
CA GLU A 98 4.15 21.47 6.95
C GLU A 98 3.39 21.26 8.25
N ARG A 99 3.16 22.35 8.99
CA ARG A 99 2.40 22.31 10.25
C ARG A 99 1.00 21.74 9.99
N GLN A 100 0.60 20.76 10.80
CA GLN A 100 -0.75 20.17 10.77
C GLN A 100 -1.30 20.12 12.19
N GLU A 101 -2.57 20.52 12.35
CA GLU A 101 -3.21 20.61 13.67
C GLU A 101 -4.32 19.57 13.80
N ASN A 102 -4.63 19.21 15.05
CA ASN A 102 -5.75 18.34 15.39
C ASN A 102 -5.71 16.93 14.74
N ILE A 103 -4.53 16.33 14.65
CA ILE A 103 -4.39 14.96 14.14
C ILE A 103 -4.90 13.97 15.19
N LEU A 104 -5.99 13.28 14.87
CA LEU A 104 -6.62 12.30 15.75
C LEU A 104 -5.79 11.01 15.84
N VAL A 105 -5.22 10.75 17.01
CA VAL A 105 -4.49 9.51 17.27
C VAL A 105 -5.47 8.51 17.89
N GLU A 106 -5.73 7.43 17.14
CA GLU A 106 -6.51 6.31 17.65
C GLU A 106 -5.68 5.53 18.69
N PRO A 107 -6.25 5.27 19.87
CA PRO A 107 -5.56 4.56 20.96
C PRO A 107 -5.15 3.14 20.57
N GLU A 108 -4.19 2.57 21.31
CA GLU A 108 -3.79 1.18 21.08
C GLU A 108 -4.77 0.15 21.64
N THR A 109 -5.47 0.55 22.69
CA THR A 109 -6.39 -0.27 23.49
C THR A 109 -7.61 0.56 23.84
N ASP A 110 -8.78 -0.06 23.95
CA ASP A 110 -10.06 0.61 24.31
C ASP A 110 -10.02 1.37 25.66
N GLU A 111 -9.00 1.16 26.48
CA GLU A 111 -8.78 1.87 27.75
C GLU A 111 -8.20 3.29 27.57
N GLN A 112 -7.56 3.57 26.44
CA GLN A 112 -7.01 4.88 26.14
C GLN A 112 -8.03 5.71 25.36
N ARG A 113 -8.16 7.00 25.68
CA ARG A 113 -9.03 7.90 24.92
C ARG A 113 -8.33 8.36 23.65
N GLU A 114 -9.10 8.55 22.59
CA GLU A 114 -8.66 9.31 21.43
C GLU A 114 -8.14 10.68 21.89
N TYR A 115 -6.95 11.04 21.40
CA TYR A 115 -6.35 12.34 21.66
C TYR A 115 -5.86 12.95 20.36
N ALA A 116 -5.95 14.28 20.27
CA ALA A 116 -5.43 15.03 19.14
C ALA A 116 -3.99 15.45 19.43
N ILE A 117 -3.14 15.38 18.43
CA ILE A 117 -1.78 15.95 18.47
C ILE A 117 -1.63 17.00 17.38
N ASP A 118 -0.82 18.01 17.69
CA ASP A 118 -0.37 18.99 16.71
C ASP A 118 1.03 18.60 16.22
N LEU A 119 1.18 18.56 14.90
CA LEU A 119 2.41 18.23 14.20
C LEU A 119 3.11 19.54 13.81
N GLU A 120 4.14 19.89 14.57
CA GLU A 120 4.97 21.06 14.33
C GLU A 120 5.96 20.84 13.18
N GLU A 121 6.21 21.87 12.37
CA GLU A 121 7.18 21.81 11.28
C GLU A 121 8.58 21.41 11.80
N GLY A 122 9.21 20.44 11.12
CA GLY A 122 10.53 19.90 11.48
C GLY A 122 10.53 18.88 12.63
N SER A 123 9.41 18.68 13.32
CA SER A 123 9.30 17.66 14.38
C SER A 123 9.27 16.24 13.81
N GLN A 124 9.66 15.27 14.65
CA GLN A 124 9.67 13.85 14.31
C GLN A 124 8.75 13.07 15.24
N HIS A 125 7.98 12.14 14.67
CA HIS A 125 6.97 11.38 15.40
C HIS A 125 7.00 9.90 15.02
N LEU A 126 6.59 9.05 15.96
CA LEU A 126 6.30 7.64 15.74
C LEU A 126 4.79 7.44 15.90
N ILE A 127 4.10 7.11 14.81
CA ILE A 127 2.64 6.98 14.77
C ILE A 127 2.20 5.89 13.80
N ARG A 128 0.96 5.42 13.93
CA ARG A 128 0.33 4.50 12.98
C ARG A 128 0.16 5.17 11.61
N TYR A 129 0.53 4.45 10.56
CA TYR A 129 0.44 4.94 9.18
C TYR A 129 -1.00 5.35 8.80
N ARG A 130 -2.01 4.63 9.29
CA ARG A 130 -3.44 4.89 9.01
C ARG A 130 -3.82 6.35 9.25
N THR A 131 -3.40 6.92 10.37
CA THR A 131 -3.72 8.30 10.77
C THR A 131 -3.07 9.32 9.85
N VAL A 132 -1.85 9.05 9.38
CA VAL A 132 -1.04 10.00 8.61
C VAL A 132 -1.03 9.74 7.10
N ALA A 133 -1.70 8.69 6.62
CA ALA A 133 -1.71 8.33 5.21
C ALA A 133 -2.16 9.47 4.27
N PRO A 134 -3.19 10.28 4.60
CA PRO A 134 -3.57 11.44 3.78
C PRO A 134 -2.48 12.53 3.76
N LEU A 135 -1.79 12.74 4.89
CA LEU A 135 -0.71 13.73 5.02
C LEU A 135 0.54 13.32 4.23
N VAL A 136 0.79 12.01 4.13
CA VAL A 136 1.85 11.48 3.27
C VAL A 136 1.50 11.70 1.80
N ALA A 137 0.23 11.54 1.43
CA ALA A 137 -0.23 11.75 0.06
C ALA A 137 -0.21 13.23 -0.37
N SER A 138 -0.49 14.16 0.55
CA SER A 138 -0.39 15.61 0.28
C SER A 138 1.06 16.12 0.29
N GLY A 139 1.98 15.40 0.93
CA GLY A 139 3.38 15.83 1.09
C GLY A 139 3.64 16.65 2.36
N ALA A 140 2.63 16.86 3.20
CA ALA A 140 2.77 17.58 4.47
C ALA A 140 3.72 16.87 5.46
N VAL A 141 3.85 15.54 5.34
CA VAL A 141 4.79 14.74 6.14
C VAL A 141 5.61 13.80 5.25
N GLN A 142 6.83 13.52 5.67
CA GLN A 142 7.76 12.61 5.00
C GLN A 142 8.09 11.43 5.90
N LEU A 143 7.91 10.21 5.41
CA LEU A 143 8.37 9.00 6.11
C LEU A 143 9.90 8.90 6.07
N ILE A 144 10.51 8.48 7.18
CA ILE A 144 11.97 8.35 7.35
C ILE A 144 12.38 6.97 7.87
#